data_AF-A0A3B6DPR6-F1
#
_entry.id   AF-A0A3B6DPR6-F1
#
_cell.length_a   1.000
_cell.length_b   1.000
_cell.length_c   1.000
_cell.angle_alpha   90.00
_cell.angle_beta   90.00
_cell.angle_gamma   90.00
#
_symmetry.space_group_name_H-M   'P 1'
#
loop_
_entity.id
_entity.type
_entity.pdbx_description
1 polymer ?
#
loop_
_entity_poly.entity_id
_entity_poly.type
_entity_poly.pdbx_seq_one_letter_code
_entity_poly.pdbx_strand_id
1 'polypeptide(L)'
;MQEEERNDNTEEGNTKQERMRLIKEGKAKMVEEKKRQREENKLMKEAIKAQKAEQKKYAKEKDEWESGKHALRSIVAEIDSTIIETGSVGGTLLTRFAEKGLKYRVQVNPIRGSILWKMEVPQIGQDPASVSEVPYILFVLQAEEFCDLINSGSFWDHVHLVQDRYPTFTVCFVTNKLMNYINKCERAQYRNAPNFNSWKRPPVEEVLCKLATHHVKVHSRQCADEAEVADHIVGLTSSLANCRFRKPLSWLSVHANGAVIPKNFIDKDLAKKDTW
;
A
#
# COMPACT_ATOMS: atom_id res chain seq x y z
N MET A 1 101.62 -13.71 36.32
CA MET A 1 100.18 -13.83 36.66
C MET A 1 99.50 -12.48 36.45
N GLN A 2 99.33 -12.03 35.19
CA GLN A 2 98.61 -10.79 34.84
C GLN A 2 97.83 -10.94 33.51
N GLU A 3 97.57 -12.17 33.06
CA GLU A 3 96.90 -12.41 31.76
C GLU A 3 95.48 -12.99 31.86
N GLU A 4 94.98 -13.31 33.05
CA GLU A 4 93.62 -13.85 33.19
C GLU A 4 92.52 -12.79 33.37
N GLU A 5 92.85 -11.55 33.75
CA GLU A 5 91.82 -10.50 33.97
C GLU A 5 91.40 -9.73 32.69
N ARG A 6 92.04 -9.98 31.55
CA ARG A 6 91.78 -9.21 30.31
C ARG A 6 90.80 -9.88 29.34
N ASN A 7 90.57 -11.19 29.47
CA ASN A 7 89.66 -11.93 28.58
C ASN A 7 88.19 -11.92 29.05
N ASP A 8 87.93 -11.81 30.36
CA ASP A 8 86.58 -11.85 30.92
C ASP A 8 85.74 -10.60 30.56
N ASN A 9 86.40 -9.45 30.40
CA ASN A 9 85.75 -8.19 30.03
C ASN A 9 85.29 -8.12 28.55
N THR A 10 85.79 -9.01 27.68
CA THR A 10 85.48 -8.98 26.23
C THR A 10 84.29 -9.88 25.89
N GLU A 11 84.11 -11.00 26.60
CA GLU A 11 82.95 -11.89 26.47
C GLU A 11 81.68 -11.33 27.14
N GLU A 12 81.81 -10.67 28.30
CA GLU A 12 80.69 -9.97 28.97
C GLU A 12 80.13 -8.80 28.15
N GLY A 13 80.99 -8.09 27.41
CA GLY A 13 80.59 -7.00 26.52
C GLY A 13 79.76 -7.48 25.33
N ASN A 14 80.15 -8.62 24.74
CA ASN A 14 79.48 -9.21 23.59
C ASN A 14 78.12 -9.85 23.99
N THR A 15 78.03 -10.51 25.14
CA THR A 15 76.76 -11.06 25.68
C THR A 15 75.77 -9.98 26.13
N LYS A 16 76.25 -8.84 26.67
CA LYS A 16 75.40 -7.67 26.97
C LYS A 16 74.82 -7.06 25.69
N GLN A 17 75.60 -7.01 24.62
CA GLN A 17 75.19 -6.44 23.33
C GLN A 17 74.16 -7.33 22.60
N GLU A 18 74.34 -8.67 22.66
CA GLU A 18 73.40 -9.68 22.16
C GLU A 18 72.06 -9.64 22.93
N ARG A 19 72.10 -9.59 24.27
CA ARG A 19 70.89 -9.41 25.12
C ARG A 19 70.17 -8.11 24.81
N MET A 20 70.90 -7.02 24.57
CA MET A 20 70.30 -5.73 24.25
C MET A 20 69.66 -5.71 22.86
N ARG A 21 70.19 -6.48 21.90
CA ARG A 21 69.55 -6.71 20.58
C ARG A 21 68.27 -7.54 20.70
N LEU A 22 68.28 -8.64 21.44
CA LEU A 22 67.10 -9.49 21.68
C LEU A 22 65.98 -8.73 22.41
N ILE A 23 66.32 -7.86 23.36
CA ILE A 23 65.35 -6.97 24.03
C ILE A 23 64.80 -5.92 23.06
N LYS A 24 65.62 -5.37 22.16
CA LYS A 24 65.16 -4.42 21.12
C LYS A 24 64.23 -5.07 20.10
N GLU A 25 64.56 -6.27 19.62
CA GLU A 25 63.70 -7.02 18.71
C GLU A 25 62.40 -7.49 19.36
N GLY A 26 62.45 -7.96 20.62
CA GLY A 26 61.25 -8.30 21.39
C GLY A 26 60.33 -7.09 21.59
N LYS A 27 60.90 -5.92 21.88
CA LYS A 27 60.16 -4.65 21.95
C LYS A 27 59.60 -4.22 20.59
N ALA A 28 60.36 -4.40 19.50
CA ALA A 28 59.91 -4.08 18.14
C ALA A 28 58.72 -4.96 17.71
N LYS A 29 58.80 -6.27 17.91
CA LYS A 29 57.71 -7.22 17.64
C LYS A 29 56.45 -6.90 18.47
N MET A 30 56.62 -6.54 19.74
CA MET A 30 55.50 -6.15 20.60
C MET A 30 54.82 -4.84 20.15
N VAL A 31 55.59 -3.88 19.64
CA VAL A 31 55.05 -2.63 19.08
C VAL A 31 54.30 -2.88 17.77
N GLU A 32 54.80 -3.75 16.92
CA GLU A 32 54.20 -4.08 15.62
C GLU A 32 52.88 -4.86 15.78
N GLU A 33 52.84 -5.84 16.69
CA GLU A 33 51.60 -6.56 17.02
C GLU A 33 50.54 -5.62 17.62
N LYS A 34 50.96 -4.69 18.49
CA LYS A 34 50.06 -3.68 19.07
C LYS A 34 49.57 -2.68 18.02
N LYS A 35 50.34 -2.44 16.95
CA LYS A 35 49.91 -1.63 15.80
C LYS A 35 48.88 -2.38 14.95
N ARG A 36 49.11 -3.66 14.65
CA ARG A 36 48.17 -4.52 13.93
C ARG A 36 46.83 -4.66 14.67
N GLN A 37 46.86 -4.92 15.97
CA GLN A 37 45.64 -4.97 16.80
C GLN A 37 44.88 -3.64 16.82
N ARG A 38 45.56 -2.49 16.74
CA ARG A 38 44.91 -1.18 16.65
C ARG A 38 44.24 -0.98 15.30
N GLU A 39 44.87 -1.42 14.21
CA GLU A 39 44.32 -1.36 12.86
C GLU A 39 43.10 -2.27 12.71
N GLU A 40 43.17 -3.51 13.19
CA GLU A 40 42.03 -4.45 13.23
C GLU A 40 40.88 -3.91 14.08
N ASN A 41 41.15 -3.37 15.27
CA ASN A 41 40.13 -2.74 16.11
C ASN A 41 39.51 -1.49 15.46
N LYS A 42 40.27 -0.74 14.65
CA LYS A 42 39.75 0.41 13.91
C LYS A 42 38.80 -0.06 12.80
N LEU A 43 39.23 -1.05 12.01
CA LEU A 43 38.40 -1.66 10.97
C LEU A 43 37.13 -2.29 11.55
N MET A 44 37.22 -3.01 12.67
CA MET A 44 36.08 -3.61 13.34
C MET A 44 35.11 -2.55 13.87
N LYS A 45 35.60 -1.43 14.43
CA LYS A 45 34.74 -0.31 14.85
C LYS A 45 34.06 0.37 13.68
N GLU A 46 34.75 0.54 12.55
CA GLU A 46 34.18 1.09 11.31
C GLU A 46 33.10 0.16 10.75
N ALA A 47 33.35 -1.16 10.72
CA ALA A 47 32.36 -2.16 10.31
C ALA A 47 31.12 -2.18 11.22
N ILE A 48 31.29 -2.15 12.55
CA ILE A 48 30.17 -2.07 13.51
C ILE A 48 29.38 -0.77 13.32
N LYS A 49 30.06 0.36 13.04
CA LYS A 49 29.41 1.64 12.78
C LYS A 49 28.63 1.63 11.47
N ALA A 50 29.18 1.03 10.42
CA ALA A 50 28.51 0.83 9.14
C ALA A 50 27.27 -0.08 9.30
N GLN A 51 27.41 -1.21 9.99
CA GLN A 51 26.32 -2.13 10.27
C GLN A 51 25.20 -1.47 11.08
N LYS A 52 25.53 -0.69 12.11
CA LYS A 52 24.53 0.08 12.88
C LYS A 52 23.84 1.15 12.04
N ALA A 53 24.57 1.81 11.13
CA ALA A 53 23.98 2.81 10.24
C ALA A 53 23.01 2.16 9.24
N GLU A 54 23.36 0.97 8.74
CA GLU A 54 22.51 0.16 7.86
C GLU A 54 21.26 -0.35 8.57
N GLN A 55 21.39 -0.93 9.77
CA GLN A 55 20.26 -1.34 10.60
C GLN A 55 19.32 -0.17 10.93
N LYS A 56 19.88 1.03 11.18
CA LYS A 56 19.07 2.23 11.43
C LYS A 56 18.33 2.71 10.17
N LYS A 57 18.94 2.62 8.99
CA LYS A 57 18.26 2.91 7.71
C LYS A 57 17.13 1.91 7.48
N TYR A 58 17.39 0.63 7.69
CA TYR A 58 16.41 -0.45 7.56
C TYR A 58 15.22 -0.26 8.52
N ALA A 59 15.49 0.02 9.81
CA ALA A 59 14.44 0.27 10.79
C ALA A 59 13.57 1.47 10.41
N LYS A 60 14.16 2.53 9.85
CA LYS A 60 13.43 3.71 9.39
C LYS A 60 12.54 3.40 8.18
N GLU A 61 13.05 2.65 7.21
CA GLU A 61 12.28 2.28 6.01
C GLU A 61 11.11 1.35 6.38
N LYS A 62 11.34 0.41 7.31
CA LYS A 62 10.29 -0.46 7.85
C LYS A 62 9.22 0.33 8.60
N ASP A 63 9.59 1.27 9.45
CA ASP A 63 8.66 2.15 10.18
C ASP A 63 7.85 3.06 9.24
N GLU A 64 8.48 3.62 8.21
CA GLU A 64 7.79 4.40 7.17
C GLU A 64 6.78 3.56 6.38
N TRP A 65 7.08 2.27 6.20
CA TRP A 65 6.16 1.34 5.55
C TRP A 65 5.02 0.90 6.46
N GLU A 66 5.30 0.52 7.71
CA GLU A 66 4.31 0.13 8.71
C GLU A 66 3.36 1.28 9.09
N SER A 67 3.82 2.52 9.04
CA SER A 67 2.99 3.72 9.23
C SER A 67 2.09 4.04 8.03
N GLY A 68 2.25 3.37 6.89
CA GLY A 68 1.43 3.58 5.70
C GLY A 68 1.81 4.84 4.90
N LYS A 69 2.95 5.48 5.17
CA LYS A 69 3.41 6.70 4.47
C LYS A 69 3.50 6.51 2.95
N HIS A 70 3.78 5.28 2.51
CA HIS A 70 3.89 4.91 1.10
C HIS A 70 2.67 4.16 0.54
N ALA A 71 1.59 4.04 1.31
CA ALA A 71 0.41 3.25 0.95
C ALA A 71 -0.15 3.61 -0.45
N LEU A 72 -0.31 4.91 -0.74
CA LEU A 72 -0.83 5.39 -2.02
C LEU A 72 0.09 5.08 -3.22
N ARG A 73 1.40 4.92 -2.99
CA ARG A 73 2.37 4.57 -4.04
C ARG A 73 2.47 3.06 -4.25
N SER A 74 2.04 2.28 -3.26
CA SER A 74 2.05 0.82 -3.27
C SER A 74 0.77 0.22 -3.83
N ILE A 75 -0.37 0.90 -3.74
CA ILE A 75 -1.61 0.39 -4.32
C ILE A 75 -1.57 0.49 -5.85
N VAL A 76 -2.04 -0.57 -6.52
CA VAL A 76 -2.24 -0.62 -7.96
C VAL A 76 -3.68 -1.01 -8.24
N ALA A 77 -4.38 -0.19 -9.03
CA ALA A 77 -5.70 -0.54 -9.55
C ALA A 77 -5.56 -1.33 -10.86
N GLU A 78 -6.09 -2.54 -10.90
CA GLU A 78 -6.16 -3.41 -12.07
C GLU A 78 -7.51 -3.22 -12.78
N ILE A 79 -7.51 -2.38 -13.81
CA ILE A 79 -8.70 -1.93 -14.53
C ILE A 79 -8.92 -2.86 -15.73
N ASP A 80 -10.11 -3.45 -15.83
CA ASP A 80 -10.48 -4.25 -16.99
C ASP A 80 -10.52 -3.41 -18.27
N SER A 81 -9.98 -3.93 -19.37
CA SER A 81 -9.86 -3.19 -20.63
C SER A 81 -11.21 -2.76 -21.19
N THR A 82 -12.29 -3.50 -20.93
CA THR A 82 -13.62 -3.13 -21.43
C THR A 82 -14.12 -1.82 -20.85
N ILE A 83 -13.71 -1.46 -19.61
CA ILE A 83 -14.10 -0.17 -19.01
C ILE A 83 -13.56 1.01 -19.84
N ILE A 84 -12.38 0.82 -20.46
CA ILE A 84 -11.72 1.81 -21.30
C ILE A 84 -12.30 1.79 -22.72
N GLU A 85 -12.58 0.60 -23.25
CA GLU A 85 -13.01 0.41 -24.64
C GLU A 85 -14.49 0.70 -24.88
N THR A 86 -15.38 0.27 -23.97
CA THR A 86 -16.83 0.35 -24.17
C THR A 86 -17.50 1.48 -23.39
N GLY A 87 -16.79 2.09 -22.44
CA GLY A 87 -17.35 3.10 -21.54
C GLY A 87 -16.97 4.54 -21.89
N SER A 88 -17.89 5.49 -21.64
CA SER A 88 -17.59 6.93 -21.67
C SER A 88 -16.65 7.38 -20.55
N VAL A 89 -16.44 6.52 -19.54
CA VAL A 89 -15.71 6.83 -18.29
C VAL A 89 -14.20 6.68 -18.44
N GLY A 90 -13.72 5.84 -19.37
CA GLY A 90 -12.32 5.43 -19.45
C GLY A 90 -11.32 6.58 -19.50
N GLY A 91 -11.52 7.53 -20.43
CA GLY A 91 -10.64 8.70 -20.56
C GLY A 91 -10.57 9.53 -19.28
N THR A 92 -11.73 9.91 -18.73
CA THR A 92 -11.82 10.70 -17.49
C THR A 92 -11.18 9.98 -16.32
N LEU A 93 -11.39 8.67 -16.19
CA LEU A 93 -10.81 7.84 -15.13
C LEU A 93 -9.29 7.86 -15.17
N LEU A 94 -8.69 7.59 -16.33
CA LEU A 94 -7.23 7.55 -16.48
C LEU A 94 -6.59 8.92 -16.22
N THR A 95 -7.23 10.01 -16.66
CA THR A 95 -6.79 11.37 -16.34
C THR A 95 -6.80 11.62 -14.83
N ARG A 96 -7.87 11.26 -14.12
CA ARG A 96 -7.93 11.45 -12.66
C ARG A 96 -6.93 10.59 -11.89
N PHE A 97 -6.63 9.38 -12.35
CA PHE A 97 -5.56 8.55 -11.79
C PHE A 97 -4.18 9.22 -11.95
N ALA A 98 -3.89 9.76 -13.14
CA ALA A 98 -2.64 10.45 -13.43
C ALA A 98 -2.49 11.73 -12.59
N GLU A 99 -3.54 12.54 -12.49
CA GLU A 99 -3.56 13.77 -11.66
C GLU A 99 -3.27 13.50 -10.18
N LYS A 100 -3.76 12.37 -9.66
CA LYS A 100 -3.52 11.97 -8.26
C LYS A 100 -2.25 11.14 -8.07
N GLY A 101 -1.51 10.86 -9.14
CA GLY A 101 -0.28 10.07 -9.09
C GLY A 101 -0.49 8.63 -8.61
N LEU A 102 -1.68 8.06 -8.85
CA LEU A 102 -2.01 6.69 -8.48
C LEU A 102 -1.60 5.73 -9.58
N LYS A 103 -1.06 4.57 -9.20
CA LYS A 103 -0.69 3.52 -10.15
C LYS A 103 -1.94 2.76 -10.60
N TYR A 104 -1.99 2.46 -11.89
CA TYR A 104 -2.99 1.59 -12.48
C TYR A 104 -2.36 0.67 -13.54
N ARG A 105 -3.05 -0.42 -13.85
CA ARG A 105 -2.73 -1.34 -14.94
C ARG A 105 -4.01 -1.67 -15.68
N VAL A 106 -4.00 -1.47 -16.99
CA VAL A 106 -5.11 -1.91 -17.87
C VAL A 106 -4.81 -3.34 -18.32
N GLN A 107 -5.73 -4.26 -18.09
CA GLN A 107 -5.58 -5.69 -18.42
C GLN A 107 -6.95 -6.34 -18.63
N VAL A 108 -6.97 -7.62 -19.04
CA VAL A 108 -8.21 -8.40 -19.06
C VAL A 108 -8.39 -9.07 -17.70
N ASN A 109 -9.44 -8.68 -16.98
CA ASN A 109 -9.75 -9.23 -15.67
C ASN A 109 -10.59 -10.52 -15.78
N PRO A 110 -10.60 -11.38 -14.74
CA PRO A 110 -11.39 -12.61 -14.73
C PRO A 110 -12.90 -12.41 -14.93
N ILE A 111 -13.41 -11.24 -14.53
CA ILE A 111 -14.78 -10.82 -14.78
C ILE A 111 -14.72 -9.47 -15.49
N ARG A 112 -15.41 -9.36 -16.62
CA ARG A 112 -15.41 -8.15 -17.46
C ARG A 112 -16.02 -6.96 -16.73
N GLY A 113 -15.56 -5.76 -17.06
CA GLY A 113 -16.06 -4.52 -16.47
C GLY A 113 -15.69 -4.34 -14.99
N SER A 114 -14.71 -5.10 -14.48
CA SER A 114 -14.28 -5.06 -13.09
C SER A 114 -13.01 -4.23 -12.88
N ILE A 115 -12.85 -3.70 -11.67
CA ILE A 115 -11.61 -3.12 -11.15
C ILE A 115 -11.24 -3.88 -9.89
N LEU A 116 -10.01 -4.37 -9.84
CA LEU A 116 -9.41 -5.05 -8.69
C LEU A 116 -8.26 -4.21 -8.14
N TRP A 117 -7.86 -4.45 -6.90
CA TRP A 117 -6.74 -3.75 -6.29
C TRP A 117 -5.73 -4.71 -5.69
N LYS A 118 -4.45 -4.36 -5.83
CA LYS A 118 -3.34 -5.06 -5.20
C LYS A 118 -2.41 -4.07 -4.53
N MET A 119 -1.79 -4.53 -3.46
CA MET A 119 -0.72 -3.81 -2.76
C MET A 119 0.61 -4.41 -3.17
N GLU A 120 1.44 -3.62 -3.83
CA GLU A 120 2.84 -3.94 -4.11
C GLU A 120 3.68 -3.55 -2.89
N VAL A 121 4.22 -4.57 -2.23
CA VAL A 121 5.19 -4.41 -1.14
C VAL A 121 6.58 -4.41 -1.77
N PRO A 122 7.32 -3.29 -1.71
CA PRO A 122 8.70 -3.24 -2.20
C PRO A 122 9.59 -4.17 -1.36
N GLN A 123 10.75 -4.56 -1.91
CA GLN A 123 11.77 -5.24 -1.11
C GLN A 123 12.26 -4.31 -0.02
N ILE A 124 12.12 -4.71 1.24
CA ILE A 124 12.62 -3.95 2.40
C ILE A 124 13.72 -4.78 3.03
N GLY A 125 14.98 -4.36 2.84
CA GLY A 125 16.16 -5.08 3.31
C GLY A 125 16.29 -6.49 2.71
N GLN A 126 16.13 -7.52 3.56
CA GLN A 126 16.18 -8.93 3.14
C GLN A 126 14.80 -9.51 2.79
N ASP A 127 13.72 -8.79 3.06
CA ASP A 127 12.36 -9.27 2.77
C ASP A 127 12.08 -9.16 1.26
N PRO A 128 11.62 -10.25 0.60
CA PRO A 128 11.32 -10.21 -0.82
C PRO A 128 10.11 -9.32 -1.11
N ALA A 129 10.06 -8.75 -2.31
CA ALA A 129 8.88 -8.05 -2.79
C ALA A 129 7.71 -9.03 -2.79
N SER A 130 6.56 -8.56 -2.30
CA SER A 130 5.34 -9.36 -2.28
C SER A 130 4.18 -8.56 -2.84
N VAL A 131 3.18 -9.26 -3.34
CA VAL A 131 1.94 -8.67 -3.83
C VAL A 131 0.81 -9.25 -3.01
N SER A 132 0.06 -8.38 -2.34
CA SER A 132 -1.11 -8.76 -1.55
C SER A 132 -2.36 -8.28 -2.26
N GLU A 133 -3.34 -9.16 -2.44
CA GLU A 133 -4.65 -8.75 -2.94
C GLU A 133 -5.38 -7.90 -1.89
N VAL A 134 -6.15 -6.93 -2.37
CA VAL A 134 -7.08 -6.14 -1.55
C VAL A 134 -8.47 -6.73 -1.76
N PRO A 135 -9.21 -7.12 -0.71
CA PRO A 135 -10.48 -7.83 -0.81
C PRO A 135 -11.63 -6.89 -1.19
N TYR A 136 -11.53 -6.26 -2.36
CA TYR A 136 -12.51 -5.35 -2.93
C TYR A 136 -12.55 -5.49 -4.46
N ILE A 137 -13.74 -5.58 -5.03
CA ILE A 137 -13.99 -5.61 -6.47
C ILE A 137 -15.08 -4.59 -6.81
N LEU A 138 -14.86 -3.81 -7.86
CA LEU A 138 -15.78 -2.77 -8.30
C LEU A 138 -16.19 -3.02 -9.75
N PHE A 139 -17.47 -2.92 -10.06
CA PHE A 139 -18.01 -2.96 -11.41
C PHE A 139 -18.44 -1.58 -11.84
N VAL A 140 -18.04 -1.16 -13.04
CA VAL A 140 -18.50 0.10 -13.65
C VAL A 140 -19.47 -0.24 -14.76
N LEU A 141 -20.74 0.15 -14.58
CA LEU A 141 -21.82 -0.13 -15.52
C LEU A 141 -22.40 1.17 -16.07
N GLN A 142 -22.67 1.21 -17.37
CA GLN A 142 -23.51 2.27 -17.93
C GLN A 142 -24.98 2.03 -17.58
N ALA A 143 -25.79 3.09 -17.60
CA ALA A 143 -27.21 3.00 -17.26
C ALA A 143 -27.99 1.96 -18.09
N GLU A 144 -27.73 1.92 -19.40
CA GLU A 144 -28.36 0.98 -20.33
C GLU A 144 -27.98 -0.47 -20.01
N GLU A 145 -26.67 -0.75 -19.88
CA GLU A 145 -26.15 -2.07 -19.50
C GLU A 145 -26.77 -2.56 -18.18
N PHE A 146 -26.90 -1.68 -17.18
CA PHE A 146 -27.51 -2.03 -15.91
C PHE A 146 -29.00 -2.34 -16.05
N CYS A 147 -29.73 -1.55 -16.83
CA CYS A 147 -31.15 -1.79 -17.10
C CYS A 147 -31.39 -3.10 -17.85
N ASP A 148 -30.54 -3.41 -18.84
CA ASP A 148 -30.61 -4.65 -19.61
C ASP A 148 -30.27 -5.87 -18.75
N LEU A 149 -29.29 -5.73 -17.85
CA LEU A 149 -28.92 -6.78 -16.90
C LEU A 149 -30.06 -7.11 -15.92
N ILE A 150 -30.82 -6.10 -15.50
CA ILE A 150 -32.03 -6.29 -14.68
C ILE A 150 -33.17 -6.91 -15.51
N ASN A 151 -33.45 -6.38 -16.70
CA ASN A 151 -34.56 -6.83 -17.54
C ASN A 151 -34.37 -8.26 -18.05
N SER A 152 -33.13 -8.68 -18.30
CA SER A 152 -32.79 -10.05 -18.67
C SER A 152 -32.83 -11.03 -17.49
N GLY A 153 -32.97 -10.54 -16.25
CA GLY A 153 -32.96 -11.34 -15.03
C GLY A 153 -31.56 -11.82 -14.59
N SER A 154 -30.52 -11.51 -15.36
CA SER A 154 -29.15 -12.00 -15.16
C SER A 154 -28.34 -11.23 -14.11
N PHE A 155 -28.87 -10.13 -13.58
CA PHE A 155 -28.22 -9.34 -12.54
C PHE A 155 -27.82 -10.17 -11.30
N TRP A 156 -28.74 -10.98 -10.79
CA TRP A 156 -28.47 -11.79 -9.60
C TRP A 156 -27.52 -12.94 -9.89
N ASP A 157 -27.58 -13.54 -11.07
CA ASP A 157 -26.62 -14.55 -11.51
C ASP A 157 -25.20 -13.98 -11.54
N HIS A 158 -25.07 -12.72 -11.99
CA HIS A 158 -23.80 -12.01 -11.95
C HIS A 158 -23.32 -11.77 -10.50
N VAL A 159 -24.21 -11.33 -9.60
CA VAL A 159 -23.85 -11.14 -8.17
C VAL A 159 -23.36 -12.46 -7.56
N HIS A 160 -24.08 -13.57 -7.76
CA HIS A 160 -23.68 -14.87 -7.23
C HIS A 160 -22.36 -15.35 -7.84
N LEU A 161 -22.17 -15.21 -9.15
CA LEU A 161 -20.92 -15.56 -9.83
C LEU A 161 -19.71 -14.84 -9.22
N VAL A 162 -19.86 -13.56 -8.89
CA VAL A 162 -18.80 -12.77 -8.25
C VAL A 162 -18.55 -13.25 -6.83
N GLN A 163 -19.60 -13.49 -6.05
CA GLN A 163 -19.49 -13.96 -4.67
C GLN A 163 -18.86 -15.36 -4.58
N ASP A 164 -19.18 -16.25 -5.52
CA ASP A 164 -18.58 -17.59 -5.59
C ASP A 164 -17.09 -17.53 -5.92
N ARG A 165 -16.70 -16.64 -6.84
CA ARG A 165 -15.30 -16.47 -7.23
C ARG A 165 -14.48 -15.71 -6.19
N TYR A 166 -15.09 -14.75 -5.51
CA TYR A 166 -14.43 -13.86 -4.55
C TYR A 166 -15.19 -13.79 -3.21
N PRO A 167 -15.27 -14.90 -2.45
CA PRO A 167 -16.15 -15.00 -1.27
C PRO A 167 -15.76 -14.07 -0.12
N THR A 168 -14.49 -13.65 -0.06
CA THR A 168 -14.00 -12.75 0.99
C THR A 168 -14.12 -11.27 0.62
N PHE A 169 -14.33 -10.97 -0.66
CA PHE A 169 -14.26 -9.61 -1.20
C PHE A 169 -15.53 -8.83 -0.92
N THR A 170 -15.38 -7.50 -0.85
CA THR A 170 -16.51 -6.58 -0.94
C THR A 170 -16.78 -6.26 -2.41
N VAL A 171 -18.01 -6.42 -2.86
CA VAL A 171 -18.45 -6.15 -4.22
C VAL A 171 -19.15 -4.80 -4.26
N CYS A 172 -18.81 -3.96 -5.23
CA CYS A 172 -19.50 -2.69 -5.41
C CYS A 172 -19.86 -2.46 -6.87
N PHE A 173 -21.10 -2.08 -7.15
CA PHE A 173 -21.58 -1.71 -8.48
C PHE A 173 -21.73 -0.20 -8.57
N VAL A 174 -21.02 0.43 -9.50
CA VAL A 174 -21.15 1.85 -9.81
C VAL A 174 -21.89 1.99 -11.12
N THR A 175 -23.03 2.67 -11.11
CA THR A 175 -23.82 2.92 -12.31
C THR A 175 -23.76 4.39 -12.70
N ASN A 176 -23.36 4.68 -13.93
CA ASN A 176 -23.29 6.04 -14.47
C ASN A 176 -24.64 6.47 -15.07
N LYS A 177 -25.14 7.66 -14.70
CA LYS A 177 -26.31 8.33 -15.30
C LYS A 177 -27.63 7.54 -15.26
N LEU A 178 -27.82 6.64 -14.30
CA LEU A 178 -28.96 5.72 -14.27
C LEU A 178 -30.33 6.43 -14.33
N MET A 179 -30.59 7.34 -13.38
CA MET A 179 -31.88 8.04 -13.33
C MET A 179 -32.10 8.94 -14.55
N ASN A 180 -31.03 9.54 -15.09
CA ASN A 180 -31.10 10.34 -16.30
C ASN A 180 -31.51 9.51 -17.52
N TYR A 181 -30.98 8.30 -17.65
CA TYR A 181 -31.36 7.36 -18.70
C TYR A 181 -32.82 6.92 -18.57
N ILE A 182 -33.25 6.50 -17.37
CA ILE A 182 -34.64 6.08 -17.13
C ILE A 182 -35.61 7.21 -17.49
N ASN A 183 -35.35 8.43 -16.99
CA ASN A 183 -36.17 9.60 -17.29
C ASN A 183 -36.21 9.92 -18.80
N LYS A 184 -35.10 9.70 -19.52
CA LYS A 184 -35.03 9.89 -20.97
C LYS A 184 -35.90 8.87 -21.70
N CYS A 185 -35.86 7.61 -21.31
CA CYS A 185 -36.67 6.53 -21.89
C CYS A 185 -38.17 6.75 -21.65
N GLU A 186 -38.56 7.11 -20.43
CA GLU A 186 -39.97 7.41 -20.08
C GLU A 186 -40.51 8.60 -20.90
N ARG A 187 -39.72 9.67 -21.02
CA ARG A 187 -40.10 10.83 -21.84
C ARG A 187 -40.22 10.46 -23.32
N ALA A 188 -39.38 9.58 -23.84
CA ALA A 188 -39.46 9.12 -25.22
C ALA A 188 -40.73 8.29 -25.45
N GLN A 189 -41.08 7.41 -24.51
CA GLN A 189 -42.30 6.60 -24.56
C GLN A 189 -43.57 7.47 -24.53
N TYR A 190 -43.61 8.49 -23.65
CA TYR A 190 -44.73 9.42 -23.59
C TYR A 190 -44.94 10.20 -24.90
N ARG A 191 -43.84 10.62 -25.56
CA ARG A 191 -43.91 11.40 -26.81
C ARG A 191 -44.32 10.57 -28.03
N ASN A 192 -44.01 9.27 -28.06
CA ASN A 192 -44.15 8.42 -29.24
C ASN A 192 -45.21 7.31 -29.04
N ALA A 193 -46.35 7.65 -28.45
CA ALA A 193 -47.42 6.70 -28.10
C ALA A 193 -47.90 5.73 -29.22
N PRO A 194 -47.91 6.07 -30.53
CA PRO A 194 -48.40 5.14 -31.56
C PRO A 194 -47.33 4.20 -32.13
N ASN A 195 -46.03 4.44 -31.90
CA ASN A 195 -44.96 3.56 -32.36
C ASN A 195 -44.43 2.78 -31.15
N PHE A 196 -45.02 1.61 -30.90
CA PHE A 196 -44.67 0.72 -29.79
C PHE A 196 -43.19 0.33 -29.81
N ASN A 197 -42.33 1.13 -29.17
CA ASN A 197 -41.09 0.61 -28.64
C ASN A 197 -41.39 -0.01 -27.27
N SER A 198 -41.17 -1.31 -27.18
CA SER A 198 -41.51 -2.22 -26.07
C SER A 198 -40.72 -1.98 -24.77
N TRP A 199 -40.09 -0.82 -24.61
CA TRP A 199 -39.29 -0.52 -23.42
C TRP A 199 -40.17 -0.50 -22.18
N LYS A 200 -39.87 -1.41 -21.25
CA LYS A 200 -40.51 -1.52 -19.95
C LYS A 200 -39.54 -1.01 -18.90
N ARG A 201 -40.01 -0.13 -18.00
CA ARG A 201 -39.19 0.36 -16.88
C ARG A 201 -38.70 -0.84 -16.04
N PRO A 202 -37.38 -1.04 -15.90
CA PRO A 202 -36.85 -2.08 -15.04
C PRO A 202 -37.14 -1.75 -13.55
N PRO A 203 -37.32 -2.76 -12.68
CA PRO A 203 -37.52 -2.57 -11.24
C PRO A 203 -36.20 -2.21 -10.52
N VAL A 204 -35.59 -1.09 -10.93
CA VAL A 204 -34.28 -0.64 -10.45
C VAL A 204 -34.28 -0.41 -8.94
N GLU A 205 -35.27 0.29 -8.42
CA GLU A 205 -35.37 0.64 -7.01
C GLU A 205 -35.51 -0.62 -6.13
N GLU A 206 -36.27 -1.61 -6.59
CA GLU A 206 -36.41 -2.89 -5.90
C GLU A 206 -35.09 -3.66 -5.85
N VAL A 207 -34.35 -3.71 -6.97
CA VAL A 207 -33.05 -4.39 -7.04
C VAL A 207 -32.03 -3.71 -6.13
N LEU A 208 -31.96 -2.38 -6.13
CA LEU A 208 -31.06 -1.63 -5.25
C LEU A 208 -31.41 -1.82 -3.76
N CYS A 209 -32.70 -1.82 -3.42
CA CYS A 209 -33.16 -2.11 -2.06
C CYS A 209 -32.78 -3.54 -1.64
N LYS A 210 -32.97 -4.53 -2.51
CA LYS A 210 -32.58 -5.93 -2.25
C LYS A 210 -31.08 -6.07 -2.05
N LEU A 211 -30.26 -5.41 -2.86
CA LEU A 211 -28.81 -5.40 -2.68
C LEU A 211 -28.42 -4.89 -1.29
N ALA A 212 -29.03 -3.79 -0.83
CA ALA A 212 -28.72 -3.19 0.46
C ALA A 212 -29.20 -4.01 1.67
N THR A 213 -30.22 -4.87 1.49
CA THR A 213 -30.90 -5.55 2.61
C THR A 213 -30.62 -7.05 2.69
N HIS A 214 -30.46 -7.74 1.55
CA HIS A 214 -30.35 -9.19 1.48
C HIS A 214 -28.93 -9.68 1.20
N HIS A 215 -28.01 -8.81 0.76
CA HIS A 215 -26.65 -9.19 0.41
C HIS A 215 -25.63 -8.54 1.35
N VAL A 216 -24.80 -9.39 1.96
CA VAL A 216 -23.70 -8.95 2.81
C VAL A 216 -22.49 -8.61 1.93
N LYS A 217 -21.82 -7.49 2.21
CA LYS A 217 -20.66 -6.98 1.46
C LYS A 217 -20.91 -6.72 -0.04
N VAL A 218 -22.16 -6.49 -0.42
CA VAL A 218 -22.49 -6.00 -1.77
C VAL A 218 -23.04 -4.59 -1.66
N HIS A 219 -22.47 -3.68 -2.43
CA HIS A 219 -22.80 -2.27 -2.42
C HIS A 219 -23.15 -1.79 -3.81
N SER A 220 -23.94 -0.72 -3.87
CA SER A 220 -24.27 -0.04 -5.11
C SER A 220 -24.11 1.46 -4.93
N ARG A 221 -23.54 2.14 -5.92
CA ARG A 221 -23.45 3.59 -5.98
C ARG A 221 -23.98 4.08 -7.31
N GLN A 222 -24.79 5.12 -7.24
CA GLN A 222 -25.31 5.83 -8.42
C GLN A 222 -24.49 7.11 -8.59
N CYS A 223 -24.00 7.35 -9.80
CA CYS A 223 -23.22 8.54 -10.15
C CYS A 223 -23.95 9.35 -11.22
N ALA A 224 -23.90 10.68 -11.09
CA ALA A 224 -24.57 11.61 -11.99
C ALA A 224 -23.85 11.75 -13.33
N ASP A 225 -22.51 11.64 -13.34
CA ASP A 225 -21.67 11.78 -14.52
C ASP A 225 -20.35 11.00 -14.43
N GLU A 226 -19.60 11.01 -15.54
CA GLU A 226 -18.31 10.32 -15.66
C GLU A 226 -17.24 10.86 -14.69
N ALA A 227 -17.30 12.15 -14.35
CA ALA A 227 -16.36 12.77 -13.43
C ALA A 227 -16.60 12.27 -12.00
N GLU A 228 -17.86 12.16 -11.58
CA GLU A 228 -18.21 11.60 -10.29
C GLU A 228 -17.82 10.12 -10.18
N VAL A 229 -18.00 9.34 -11.25
CA VAL A 229 -17.51 7.94 -11.29
C VAL A 229 -15.99 7.91 -11.09
N ALA A 230 -15.24 8.73 -11.83
CA ALA A 230 -13.79 8.79 -11.71
C ALA A 230 -13.31 9.24 -10.32
N ASP A 231 -13.92 10.30 -9.77
CA ASP A 231 -13.61 10.82 -8.43
C ASP A 231 -13.93 9.77 -7.35
N HIS A 232 -15.02 9.02 -7.50
CA HIS A 232 -15.35 7.93 -6.58
C HIS A 232 -14.31 6.81 -6.62
N ILE A 233 -13.92 6.33 -7.80
CA ILE A 233 -12.94 5.23 -7.95
C ILE A 233 -11.58 5.64 -7.39
N VAL A 234 -11.16 6.88 -7.63
CA VAL A 234 -9.88 7.41 -7.13
C VAL A 234 -9.93 7.61 -5.61
N GLY A 235 -11.04 8.12 -5.08
CA GLY A 235 -11.27 8.24 -3.64
C GLY A 235 -11.31 6.88 -2.94
N LEU A 236 -11.94 5.89 -3.55
CA LEU A 236 -11.97 4.50 -3.09
C LEU A 236 -10.56 3.90 -3.10
N THR A 237 -9.82 4.03 -4.19
CA THR A 237 -8.42 3.55 -4.29
C THR A 237 -7.56 4.14 -3.18
N SER A 238 -7.68 5.45 -2.94
CA SER A 238 -6.96 6.12 -1.87
C SER A 238 -7.37 5.61 -0.48
N SER A 239 -8.66 5.32 -0.29
CA SER A 239 -9.19 4.80 0.96
C SER A 239 -8.73 3.36 1.21
N LEU A 240 -8.77 2.50 0.19
CA LEU A 240 -8.31 1.11 0.25
C LEU A 240 -6.82 1.02 0.60
N ALA A 241 -5.99 1.88 0.00
CA ALA A 241 -4.57 1.94 0.31
C ALA A 241 -4.32 2.25 1.79
N ASN A 242 -5.03 3.24 2.33
CA ASN A 242 -4.84 3.67 3.71
C ASN A 242 -5.54 2.76 4.73
N CYS A 243 -6.58 2.02 4.33
CA CYS A 243 -7.41 1.21 5.23
C CYS A 243 -6.58 0.22 6.04
N ARG A 244 -5.59 -0.44 5.40
CA ARG A 244 -4.70 -1.41 6.06
C ARG A 244 -3.86 -0.81 7.20
N PHE A 245 -3.56 0.48 7.13
CA PHE A 245 -2.70 1.18 8.09
C PHE A 245 -3.49 2.00 9.10
N ARG A 246 -4.81 2.12 8.94
CA ARG A 246 -5.67 2.75 9.94
C ARG A 246 -5.73 1.87 11.17
N LYS A 247 -5.63 2.49 12.35
CA LYS A 247 -5.81 1.79 13.61
C LYS A 247 -7.20 1.14 13.62
N PRO A 248 -7.31 -0.16 13.92
CA PRO A 248 -8.60 -0.82 14.01
C PRO A 248 -9.43 -0.11 15.08
N LEU A 249 -10.67 0.24 14.70
CA LEU A 249 -11.63 0.77 15.66
C LEU A 249 -11.96 -0.35 16.65
N SER A 250 -11.58 -0.18 17.91
CA SER A 250 -12.05 -1.06 18.98
C SER A 250 -13.43 -0.59 19.42
N TRP A 251 -14.19 -1.46 20.09
CA TRP A 251 -15.49 -1.10 20.68
C TRP A 251 -15.42 0.10 21.64
N LEU A 252 -14.21 0.45 22.10
CA LEU A 252 -13.93 1.58 22.99
C LEU A 252 -13.45 2.84 22.26
N SER A 253 -13.13 2.78 20.97
CA SER A 253 -12.61 3.96 20.23
C SER A 253 -13.73 4.68 19.49
N VAL A 254 -14.45 5.57 20.19
CA VAL A 254 -15.50 6.41 19.59
C VAL A 254 -14.92 7.59 18.79
N HIS A 255 -13.61 7.88 18.95
CA HIS A 255 -12.96 9.07 18.36
C HIS A 255 -11.64 8.80 17.62
N ALA A 256 -11.61 7.94 16.62
CA ALA A 256 -10.39 7.78 15.80
C ALA A 256 -10.14 8.89 14.76
N ASN A 257 -11.11 9.79 14.52
CA ASN A 257 -10.91 10.99 13.70
C ASN A 257 -10.27 12.16 14.49
N GLY A 258 -9.91 11.93 15.75
CA GLY A 258 -9.47 12.95 16.69
C GLY A 258 -10.65 13.77 17.19
N ALA A 259 -10.69 14.06 18.49
CA ALA A 259 -11.57 15.10 19.00
C ALA A 259 -11.16 16.44 18.36
N VAL A 260 -12.12 17.17 17.77
CA VAL A 260 -11.89 18.56 17.35
C VAL A 260 -11.86 19.41 18.61
N ILE A 261 -10.71 19.41 19.29
CA ILE A 261 -10.53 20.19 20.53
C ILE A 261 -10.31 21.66 20.14
N PRO A 262 -11.21 22.58 20.51
CA PRO A 262 -11.04 24.00 20.24
C PRO A 262 -9.69 24.49 20.78
N LYS A 263 -9.04 25.43 20.08
CA LYS A 263 -7.72 25.95 20.49
C LYS A 263 -7.74 26.59 21.89
N ASN A 264 -8.92 27.00 22.35
CA ASN A 264 -9.13 27.71 23.61
C ASN A 264 -9.54 26.76 24.75
N PHE A 265 -9.52 25.44 24.53
CA PHE A 265 -9.86 24.47 25.56
C PHE A 265 -8.73 24.37 26.58
N ILE A 266 -9.06 24.59 27.84
CA ILE A 266 -8.11 24.75 28.95
C ILE A 266 -7.32 23.45 29.19
N ASP A 267 -7.96 22.29 29.01
CA ASP A 267 -7.37 20.97 29.28
C ASP A 267 -7.03 20.18 28.00
N LYS A 268 -6.57 20.88 26.96
CA LYS A 268 -6.28 20.29 25.64
C LYS A 268 -5.26 19.16 25.69
N ASP A 269 -4.30 19.22 26.60
CA ASP A 269 -3.25 18.21 26.73
C ASP A 269 -3.72 16.95 27.48
N LEU A 270 -4.74 17.07 28.34
CA LEU A 270 -5.42 15.94 28.96
C LEU A 270 -6.35 15.24 27.95
N ALA A 271 -7.16 16.03 27.23
CA ALA A 271 -8.09 15.50 26.22
C ALA A 271 -7.38 14.83 25.02
N LYS A 272 -6.13 15.19 24.71
CA LYS A 272 -5.32 14.50 23.70
C LYS A 272 -4.69 13.20 24.18
N LYS A 273 -4.51 13.05 25.49
CA LYS A 273 -3.96 11.85 26.13
C LYS A 273 -5.06 10.85 26.48
N ASP A 274 -6.29 11.32 26.61
CA ASP A 274 -7.42 10.46 26.87
C ASP A 274 -7.76 9.62 25.64
N THR A 275 -8.10 8.35 25.90
CA THR A 275 -8.39 7.35 24.87
C THR A 275 -9.89 7.06 24.76
N TRP A 276 -10.71 7.81 25.51
CA TRP A 276 -12.16 7.77 25.55
C TRP A 276 -12.77 8.96 24.81
#